data_AF-A0AAV5GGA9-F1
#
_entry.id   AF-A0AAV5GGA9-F1
#
_cell.length_a   1.000
_cell.length_b   1.000
_cell.length_c   1.000
_cell.angle_alpha   90.00
_cell.angle_beta   90.00
_cell.angle_gamma   90.00
#
_symmetry.space_group_name_H-M   'P 1'
#
loop_
_entity.id
_entity.type
_entity.pdbx_description
1 polymer ?
#
loop_
_entity_poly.entity_id
_entity_poly.type
_entity_poly.pdbx_seq_one_letter_code
_entity_poly.pdbx_strand_id
1 'polypeptide(L)'
;MSGFRSAASSFSSDLRPQVNSPWDTPVATPRESPATTPGGSPILRGVDGKRLPKPDDIKMILSDVDGTLFTDKHELHPVTRDAIRFLRETRPEMPIIPVTGKQLPSCGDLVQQCGIEEWPMGCMHGAIIYDNKRNIDQSMHLDPHFVRDLSRLMRQHNKSTFLYVEDWNAMVTKEENGTKDWEQVARGFDPAVRDERETDFMQRVLKGKETIYKAFLPMDEEVVPQFIELIEKSFPKASFKITRALPYIIEVVAEGVDKSAALAFFSAKYGIKPENIATFGDGENDVGMFQASGYSVAMGNGMAKPKSVAKYQTSSNNDGGVGQWLNRVFRPEYVSEPDAGLSVEHLKALDEQLGQTQSPLAAGAYP
;
A
#
# COMPACT_ATOMS: atom_id res chain seq x y z
N MET A 1 -38.98 52.90 17.35
CA MET A 1 -37.92 52.11 18.00
C MET A 1 -37.70 50.87 17.14
N SER A 2 -36.51 50.78 16.52
CA SER A 2 -35.83 49.63 15.86
C SER A 2 -36.69 48.51 15.24
N GLY A 3 -36.70 48.22 13.94
CA GLY A 3 -35.58 48.25 12.98
C GLY A 3 -34.84 46.90 12.95
N PHE A 4 -35.49 45.80 12.55
CA PHE A 4 -34.82 44.51 12.31
C PHE A 4 -34.24 44.49 10.90
N ARG A 5 -32.93 44.73 10.80
CA ARG A 5 -32.13 44.49 9.59
C ARG A 5 -31.55 43.08 9.65
N SER A 6 -31.65 42.41 8.52
CA SER A 6 -30.90 41.21 8.11
C SER A 6 -29.40 41.34 8.45
N ALA A 7 -28.86 40.38 9.18
CA ALA A 7 -27.42 40.15 9.28
C ALA A 7 -27.08 38.83 8.59
N ALA A 8 -26.73 38.92 7.31
CA ALA A 8 -25.97 37.88 6.62
C ALA A 8 -24.54 37.94 7.18
N SER A 9 -24.10 36.89 7.87
CA SER A 9 -22.70 36.75 8.27
C SER A 9 -21.91 36.25 7.06
N SER A 10 -21.31 37.17 6.33
CA SER A 10 -20.19 36.91 5.43
C SER A 10 -19.02 36.39 6.27
N PHE A 11 -18.76 35.09 6.25
CA PHE A 11 -17.49 34.58 6.72
C PHE A 11 -16.45 34.85 5.65
N SER A 12 -15.50 35.72 6.02
CA SER A 12 -14.28 36.04 5.32
C SER A 12 -13.58 34.77 4.85
N SER A 13 -13.31 34.70 3.55
CA SER A 13 -12.28 33.84 3.00
C SER A 13 -10.91 34.30 3.52
N ASP A 14 -9.96 33.37 3.45
CA ASP A 14 -8.52 33.59 3.41
C ASP A 14 -7.84 34.05 4.70
N LEU A 15 -7.26 33.08 5.40
CA LEU A 15 -5.87 33.09 5.88
C LEU A 15 -5.48 31.65 6.26
N ARG A 16 -5.49 30.73 5.29
CA ARG A 16 -4.63 29.55 5.34
C ARG A 16 -3.39 29.89 4.51
N PRO A 17 -2.16 29.62 5.00
CA PRO A 17 -0.98 29.79 4.15
C PRO A 17 -1.19 28.97 2.88
N GLN A 18 -1.05 29.61 1.71
CA GLN A 18 -0.92 28.88 0.45
C GLN A 18 0.38 28.10 0.54
N VAL A 19 0.28 26.85 1.00
CA VAL A 19 1.32 25.86 0.78
C VAL A 19 1.19 25.51 -0.69
N ASN A 20 2.13 25.96 -1.51
CA ASN A 20 2.21 25.51 -2.91
C ASN A 20 2.08 23.99 -2.92
N SER A 21 1.26 23.46 -3.83
CA SER A 21 1.18 22.02 -3.99
C SER A 21 2.60 21.50 -4.26
N PRO A 22 3.04 20.39 -3.65
CA PRO A 22 4.35 19.80 -3.98
C PRO A 22 4.46 19.46 -5.49
N TRP A 23 3.34 19.50 -6.22
CA TRP A 23 3.21 19.32 -7.66
C TRP A 23 3.41 20.58 -8.50
N ASP A 24 3.43 21.78 -7.89
CA ASP A 24 3.57 23.06 -8.60
C ASP A 24 5.02 23.42 -8.95
N THR A 25 5.99 22.56 -8.58
CA THR A 25 7.42 22.76 -8.88
C THR A 25 7.80 22.05 -10.18
N PRO A 26 8.52 22.70 -11.12
CA PRO A 26 8.94 22.07 -12.38
C PRO A 26 9.74 20.78 -12.18
N VAL A 27 9.63 19.84 -13.13
CA VAL A 27 10.50 18.65 -13.20
C VAL A 27 11.95 19.09 -13.37
N ALA A 28 12.88 18.44 -12.66
CA ALA A 28 14.31 18.66 -12.87
C ALA A 28 14.63 18.33 -14.34
N THR A 29 15.11 19.33 -15.09
CA THR A 29 15.51 19.15 -16.48
C THR A 29 16.70 18.18 -16.56
N PRO A 30 16.78 17.34 -17.61
CA PRO A 30 17.98 16.55 -17.84
C PRO A 30 19.17 17.51 -17.95
N ARG A 31 20.25 17.27 -17.19
CA ARG A 31 21.52 17.93 -17.47
C ARG A 31 22.02 17.42 -18.83
N GLU A 32 22.54 18.32 -19.66
CA GLU A 32 23.05 17.99 -20.99
C GLU A 32 23.95 16.74 -20.94
N SER A 33 23.61 15.76 -21.79
CA SER A 33 24.31 14.49 -21.88
C SER A 33 25.78 14.70 -22.24
N PRO A 34 26.74 14.05 -21.56
CA PRO A 34 28.09 13.92 -22.11
C PRO A 34 27.99 13.13 -23.42
N ALA A 35 28.77 13.55 -24.42
CA ALA A 35 28.77 13.02 -25.78
C ALA A 35 28.68 11.48 -25.84
N THR A 36 27.73 10.98 -26.64
CA THR A 36 27.50 9.56 -26.89
C THR A 36 28.67 8.95 -27.67
N THR A 37 29.25 7.87 -27.15
CA THR A 37 30.08 6.96 -27.95
C THR A 37 29.15 6.01 -28.73
N PRO A 38 29.39 5.75 -30.03
CA PRO A 38 28.52 4.88 -30.81
C PRO A 38 28.82 3.41 -30.49
N GLY A 39 27.92 2.75 -29.77
CA GLY A 39 28.01 1.30 -29.53
C GLY A 39 27.08 0.79 -28.43
N GLY A 40 25.85 0.42 -28.80
CA GLY A 40 24.94 -0.38 -27.98
C GLY A 40 24.28 0.34 -26.79
N SER A 41 22.95 0.35 -26.72
CA SER A 41 22.23 0.81 -25.53
C SER A 41 22.74 0.08 -24.29
N PRO A 42 23.12 0.79 -23.21
CA PRO A 42 23.61 0.14 -22.00
C PRO A 42 22.53 -0.79 -21.44
N ILE A 43 22.90 -2.03 -21.17
CA ILE A 43 22.02 -3.01 -20.53
C ILE A 43 21.90 -2.59 -19.06
N LEU A 44 20.85 -1.86 -18.72
CA LEU A 44 20.56 -1.44 -17.34
C LEU A 44 20.23 -2.69 -16.52
N ARG A 45 21.05 -2.96 -15.51
CA ARG A 45 20.84 -4.04 -14.53
C ARG A 45 20.11 -3.49 -13.30
N GLY A 46 19.14 -4.25 -12.79
CA GLY A 46 18.57 -4.01 -11.46
C GLY A 46 19.63 -4.12 -10.38
N VAL A 47 19.31 -3.72 -9.14
CA VAL A 47 20.20 -3.91 -7.97
C VAL A 47 20.56 -5.40 -7.80
N ASP A 48 19.72 -6.30 -8.30
CA ASP A 48 19.87 -7.75 -8.33
C ASP A 48 20.63 -8.30 -9.56
N GLY A 49 21.18 -7.43 -10.41
CA GLY A 49 21.93 -7.81 -11.60
C GLY A 49 21.08 -8.27 -12.80
N LYS A 50 19.74 -8.32 -12.67
CA LYS A 50 18.82 -8.74 -13.74
C LYS A 50 18.63 -7.64 -14.78
N ARG A 51 18.41 -8.02 -16.03
CA ARG A 51 18.09 -7.06 -17.10
C ARG A 51 16.74 -6.41 -16.80
N LEU A 52 16.71 -5.08 -16.71
CA LEU A 52 15.47 -4.34 -16.53
C LEU A 52 14.57 -4.42 -17.78
N PRO A 53 13.25 -4.29 -17.62
CA PRO A 53 12.32 -4.26 -18.74
C PRO A 53 12.52 -3.03 -19.62
N LYS A 54 12.04 -3.08 -20.86
CA LYS A 54 11.96 -1.86 -21.68
C LYS A 54 10.79 -1.00 -21.16
N PRO A 55 10.92 0.33 -21.15
CA PRO A 55 9.83 1.24 -20.82
C PRO A 55 8.51 0.91 -21.50
N ASP A 56 8.54 0.57 -22.80
CA ASP A 56 7.33 0.34 -23.58
C ASP A 56 6.64 -0.99 -23.25
N ASP A 57 7.29 -1.90 -22.54
CA ASP A 57 6.66 -3.16 -22.14
C ASP A 57 5.77 -2.99 -20.90
N ILE A 58 5.96 -1.91 -20.12
CA ILE A 58 5.15 -1.57 -18.95
C ILE A 58 4.02 -0.63 -19.39
N LYS A 59 2.77 -1.04 -19.11
CA LYS A 59 1.55 -0.32 -19.50
C LYS A 59 0.68 0.10 -18.33
N MET A 60 0.93 -0.43 -17.14
CA MET A 60 0.22 -0.07 -15.91
C MET A 60 1.12 -0.37 -14.71
N ILE A 61 1.00 0.43 -13.66
CA ILE A 61 1.69 0.23 -12.39
C ILE A 61 0.64 0.04 -11.30
N LEU A 62 0.77 -1.02 -10.51
CA LEU A 62 0.07 -1.18 -9.24
C LEU A 62 1.09 -1.10 -8.11
N SER A 63 0.74 -0.49 -6.99
CA SER A 63 1.67 -0.38 -5.86
C SER A 63 0.97 -0.50 -4.54
N ASP A 64 1.59 -1.20 -3.60
CA ASP A 64 1.31 -0.99 -2.19
C ASP A 64 1.69 0.43 -1.75
N VAL A 65 1.19 0.83 -0.58
CA VAL A 65 1.34 2.16 -0.02
C VAL A 65 2.33 2.15 1.14
N ASP A 66 1.91 1.70 2.33
CA ASP A 66 2.74 1.71 3.52
C ASP A 66 3.87 0.69 3.37
N GLY A 67 5.12 1.07 3.69
CA GLY A 67 6.28 0.20 3.46
C GLY A 67 6.73 0.13 2.00
N THR A 68 6.04 0.80 1.07
CA THR A 68 6.34 0.78 -0.37
C THR A 68 6.40 2.18 -0.99
N LEU A 69 5.26 2.83 -1.26
CA LEU A 69 5.24 4.23 -1.74
C LEU A 69 5.62 5.19 -0.62
N PHE A 70 5.11 4.92 0.57
CA PHE A 70 5.31 5.74 1.76
C PHE A 70 6.50 5.26 2.56
N THR A 71 7.30 6.23 2.99
CA THR A 71 8.34 6.05 4.01
C THR A 71 7.71 5.72 5.37
N ASP A 72 8.54 5.34 6.33
CA ASP A 72 8.07 5.04 7.70
C ASP A 72 7.49 6.28 8.41
N LYS A 73 7.73 7.47 7.86
CA LYS A 73 7.14 8.75 8.31
C LYS A 73 5.79 9.05 7.67
N HIS A 74 5.22 8.12 6.89
CA HIS A 74 4.00 8.33 6.09
C HIS A 74 4.12 9.48 5.08
N GLU A 75 5.31 9.66 4.52
CA GLU A 75 5.63 10.67 3.51
C GLU A 75 6.04 10.01 2.18
N LEU A 76 5.67 10.63 1.05
CA LEU A 76 6.16 10.23 -0.27
C LEU A 76 7.60 10.73 -0.48
N HIS A 77 8.54 9.80 -0.64
CA HIS A 77 9.95 10.13 -0.84
C HIS A 77 10.14 11.03 -2.09
N PRO A 78 11.00 12.08 -2.05
CA PRO A 78 11.19 13.00 -3.17
C PRO A 78 11.53 12.33 -4.51
N VAL A 79 12.39 11.31 -4.49
CA VAL A 79 12.75 10.52 -5.68
C VAL A 79 11.54 9.78 -6.26
N THR A 80 10.68 9.20 -5.40
CA THR A 80 9.44 8.53 -5.83
C THR A 80 8.45 9.53 -6.40
N ARG A 81 8.28 10.68 -5.75
CA ARG A 81 7.44 11.78 -6.24
C ARG A 81 7.87 12.25 -7.62
N ASP A 82 9.17 12.50 -7.82
CA ASP A 82 9.71 12.95 -9.12
C ASP A 82 9.51 11.92 -10.23
N ALA A 83 9.72 10.63 -9.93
CA ALA A 83 9.49 9.54 -10.89
C ALA A 83 8.00 9.45 -11.28
N ILE A 84 7.08 9.51 -10.31
CA ILE A 84 5.64 9.49 -10.57
C ILE A 84 5.24 10.71 -11.42
N ARG A 85 5.75 11.91 -11.09
CA ARG A 85 5.51 13.13 -11.86
C ARG A 85 5.95 12.97 -13.32
N PHE A 86 7.17 12.51 -13.54
CA PHE A 86 7.69 12.28 -14.89
C PHE A 86 6.81 11.33 -15.70
N LEU A 87 6.37 10.21 -15.10
CA LEU A 87 5.49 9.26 -15.78
C LEU A 87 4.13 9.87 -16.12
N ARG A 88 3.57 10.70 -15.25
CA ARG A 88 2.31 11.40 -15.53
C ARG A 88 2.43 12.36 -16.71
N GLU A 89 3.55 13.07 -16.81
CA GLU A 89 3.78 14.04 -17.89
C GLU A 89 4.12 13.38 -19.22
N THR A 90 4.92 12.31 -19.19
CA THR A 90 5.43 11.67 -20.41
C THR A 90 4.60 10.47 -20.88
N ARG A 91 3.78 9.89 -19.99
CA ARG A 91 2.93 8.72 -20.23
C ARG A 91 1.56 8.87 -19.53
N PRO A 92 0.79 9.91 -19.85
CA PRO A 92 -0.50 10.18 -19.21
C PRO A 92 -1.52 9.04 -19.37
N GLU A 93 -1.32 8.15 -20.35
CA GLU A 93 -2.15 6.97 -20.59
C GLU A 93 -1.82 5.77 -19.70
N MET A 94 -0.69 5.80 -18.97
CA MET A 94 -0.26 4.69 -18.11
C MET A 94 -0.79 4.90 -16.68
N PRO A 95 -1.82 4.15 -16.24
CA PRO A 95 -2.35 4.31 -14.90
C PRO A 95 -1.36 3.80 -13.85
N ILE A 96 -1.25 4.53 -12.75
CA ILE A 96 -0.54 4.10 -11.53
C ILE A 96 -1.59 4.00 -10.44
N ILE A 97 -1.79 2.80 -9.91
CA ILE A 97 -2.95 2.47 -9.10
C ILE A 97 -2.48 1.98 -7.73
N PRO A 98 -2.71 2.75 -6.66
CA PRO A 98 -2.47 2.25 -5.31
C PRO A 98 -3.45 1.14 -4.96
N VAL A 99 -2.93 0.08 -4.34
CA VAL A 99 -3.72 -1.00 -3.75
C VAL A 99 -3.25 -1.21 -2.32
N THR A 100 -4.09 -0.89 -1.33
CA THR A 100 -3.70 -0.80 0.09
C THR A 100 -4.67 -1.54 1.00
N GLY A 101 -4.20 -1.89 2.21
CA GLY A 101 -5.04 -2.39 3.31
C GLY A 101 -5.90 -1.32 3.99
N LYS A 102 -5.62 -0.03 3.72
CA LYS A 102 -6.33 1.13 4.28
C LYS A 102 -7.76 1.29 3.75
N GLN A 103 -8.60 1.97 4.53
CA GLN A 103 -9.90 2.49 4.07
C GLN A 103 -9.69 3.74 3.19
N LEU A 104 -10.67 4.07 2.36
CA LEU A 104 -10.60 5.26 1.50
C LEU A 104 -10.37 6.57 2.30
N PRO A 105 -11.05 6.83 3.44
CA PRO A 105 -10.80 8.04 4.23
C PRO A 105 -9.36 8.15 4.75
N SER A 106 -8.71 7.03 5.01
CA SER A 106 -7.31 6.96 5.48
C SER A 106 -6.30 7.12 4.35
N CYS A 107 -6.77 7.29 3.10
CA CYS A 107 -5.96 7.54 1.93
C CYS A 107 -5.88 9.02 1.54
N GLY A 108 -6.46 9.94 2.31
CA GLY A 108 -6.43 11.38 1.98
C GLY A 108 -5.02 11.92 1.73
N ASP A 109 -4.10 11.65 2.67
CA ASP A 109 -2.70 12.08 2.56
C ASP A 109 -1.99 11.38 1.39
N LEU A 110 -2.29 10.10 1.14
CA LEU A 110 -1.79 9.37 -0.03
C LEU A 110 -2.19 10.04 -1.34
N VAL A 111 -3.48 10.36 -1.48
CA VAL A 111 -4.02 10.96 -2.68
C VAL A 111 -3.35 12.30 -2.95
N GLN A 112 -3.27 13.15 -1.93
CA GLN A 112 -2.66 14.48 -2.04
C GLN A 112 -1.15 14.41 -2.31
N GLN A 113 -0.42 13.59 -1.54
CA GLN A 113 1.02 13.50 -1.64
C GLN A 113 1.50 12.84 -2.93
N CYS A 114 0.70 11.95 -3.53
CA CYS A 114 0.98 11.31 -4.82
C CYS A 114 0.36 12.06 -6.01
N GLY A 115 -0.53 13.02 -5.78
CA GLY A 115 -1.21 13.79 -6.84
C GLY A 115 -2.07 12.89 -7.71
N ILE A 116 -2.80 11.96 -7.10
CA ILE A 116 -3.51 10.86 -7.77
C ILE A 116 -5.02 10.95 -7.57
N GLU A 117 -5.53 12.18 -7.43
CA GLU A 117 -6.94 12.49 -7.21
C GLU A 117 -7.82 11.81 -8.26
N GLU A 118 -7.34 11.76 -9.51
CA GLU A 118 -7.99 11.25 -10.72
C GLU A 118 -7.70 9.77 -11.01
N TRP A 119 -7.04 9.03 -10.11
CA TRP A 119 -6.74 7.61 -10.32
C TRP A 119 -7.64 6.70 -9.49
N PRO A 120 -8.02 5.53 -10.06
CA PRO A 120 -8.74 4.53 -9.30
C PRO A 120 -7.86 3.97 -8.18
N MET A 121 -8.47 3.27 -7.23
CA MET A 121 -7.77 2.71 -6.08
C MET A 121 -8.39 1.39 -5.65
N GLY A 122 -7.54 0.48 -5.16
CA GLY A 122 -7.97 -0.68 -4.38
C GLY A 122 -7.78 -0.41 -2.89
N CYS A 123 -8.84 -0.46 -2.12
CA CYS A 123 -8.81 -0.30 -0.67
C CYS A 123 -9.12 -1.63 0.04
N MET A 124 -8.74 -1.72 1.32
CA MET A 124 -8.93 -2.90 2.17
C MET A 124 -8.49 -4.20 1.47
N HIS A 125 -7.25 -4.21 0.96
CA HIS A 125 -6.63 -5.32 0.21
C HIS A 125 -7.32 -5.67 -1.11
N GLY A 126 -8.07 -4.73 -1.68
CA GLY A 126 -8.88 -4.96 -2.89
C GLY A 126 -10.31 -5.41 -2.61
N ALA A 127 -10.76 -5.41 -1.35
CA ALA A 127 -12.15 -5.67 -1.00
C ALA A 127 -13.09 -4.59 -1.55
N ILE A 128 -12.60 -3.37 -1.76
CA ILE A 128 -13.33 -2.30 -2.44
C ILE A 128 -12.43 -1.73 -3.54
N ILE A 129 -12.96 -1.70 -4.76
CA ILE A 129 -12.34 -1.05 -5.90
C ILE A 129 -13.11 0.23 -6.23
N TYR A 130 -12.40 1.35 -6.19
CA TYR A 130 -12.93 2.66 -6.53
C TYR A 130 -12.50 3.07 -7.95
N ASP A 131 -13.42 3.66 -8.70
CA ASP A 131 -13.11 4.36 -9.94
C ASP A 131 -12.38 5.69 -9.67
N ASN A 132 -12.02 6.41 -10.74
CA ASN A 132 -11.37 7.73 -10.63
C ASN A 132 -12.24 8.82 -10.02
N LYS A 133 -13.56 8.62 -9.93
CA LYS A 133 -14.53 9.53 -9.31
C LYS A 133 -14.89 9.10 -7.88
N ARG A 134 -14.19 8.10 -7.33
CA ARG A 134 -14.44 7.50 -6.01
C ARG A 134 -15.80 6.79 -5.90
N ASN A 135 -16.39 6.36 -7.00
CA ASN A 135 -17.52 5.42 -6.97
C ASN A 135 -16.99 3.99 -6.80
N ILE A 136 -17.74 3.13 -6.11
CA ILE A 136 -17.42 1.71 -6.02
C ILE A 136 -17.74 1.03 -7.36
N ASP A 137 -16.72 0.53 -8.05
CA ASP A 137 -16.86 -0.31 -9.23
C ASP A 137 -17.15 -1.77 -8.86
N GLN A 138 -16.44 -2.27 -7.85
CA GLN A 138 -16.53 -3.64 -7.39
C GLN A 138 -16.27 -3.68 -5.88
N SER A 139 -16.98 -4.55 -5.17
CA SER A 139 -16.66 -4.84 -3.78
C SER A 139 -16.93 -6.29 -3.41
N MET A 140 -16.25 -6.76 -2.37
CA MET A 140 -16.37 -8.09 -1.80
C MET A 140 -16.43 -7.96 -0.28
N HIS A 141 -17.44 -8.55 0.35
CA HIS A 141 -17.70 -8.37 1.77
C HIS A 141 -17.86 -9.71 2.48
N LEU A 142 -17.63 -9.69 3.78
CA LEU A 142 -17.82 -10.86 4.64
C LEU A 142 -19.30 -11.23 4.71
N ASP A 143 -19.56 -12.53 4.94
CA ASP A 143 -20.90 -13.00 5.23
C ASP A 143 -21.40 -12.41 6.57
N PRO A 144 -22.58 -11.77 6.63
CA PRO A 144 -23.09 -11.14 7.85
C PRO A 144 -23.25 -12.09 9.05
N HIS A 145 -23.56 -13.36 8.82
CA HIS A 145 -23.70 -14.35 9.89
C HIS A 145 -22.34 -14.77 10.43
N PHE A 146 -21.36 -14.97 9.53
CA PHE A 146 -19.97 -15.19 9.92
C PHE A 146 -19.42 -14.04 10.77
N VAL A 147 -19.62 -12.78 10.34
CA VAL A 147 -19.16 -11.60 11.10
C VAL A 147 -19.72 -11.60 12.52
N ARG A 148 -21.01 -11.85 12.68
CA ARG A 148 -21.66 -11.96 13.99
C ARG A 148 -21.03 -13.02 14.87
N ASP A 149 -20.78 -14.20 14.30
CA ASP A 149 -20.24 -15.32 15.08
C ASP A 149 -18.75 -15.14 15.40
N LEU A 150 -17.99 -14.50 14.50
CA LEU A 150 -16.61 -14.06 14.75
C LEU A 150 -16.55 -13.03 15.89
N SER A 151 -17.37 -11.98 15.87
CA SER A 151 -17.41 -10.98 16.96
C SER A 151 -17.77 -11.63 18.31
N ARG A 152 -18.68 -12.59 18.32
CA ARG A 152 -19.03 -13.35 19.53
C ARG A 152 -17.86 -14.17 20.05
N LEU A 153 -17.14 -14.86 19.17
CA LEU A 153 -15.95 -15.64 19.51
C LEU A 153 -14.89 -14.73 20.13
N MET A 154 -14.59 -13.59 19.49
CA MET A 154 -13.61 -12.64 20.02
C MET A 154 -14.01 -12.08 21.39
N ARG A 155 -15.30 -11.75 21.60
CA ARG A 155 -15.80 -11.32 22.91
C ARG A 155 -15.61 -12.40 23.98
N GLN A 156 -15.92 -13.67 23.67
CA GLN A 156 -15.76 -14.78 24.61
C GLN A 156 -14.31 -14.96 25.06
N HIS A 157 -13.37 -14.60 24.19
CA HIS A 157 -11.93 -14.64 24.47
C HIS A 157 -11.36 -13.29 24.93
N ASN A 158 -12.21 -12.30 25.24
CA ASN A 158 -11.82 -10.97 25.68
C ASN A 158 -10.84 -10.28 24.70
N LYS A 159 -11.14 -10.33 23.40
CA LYS A 159 -10.33 -9.67 22.35
C LYS A 159 -11.06 -8.50 21.72
N SER A 160 -10.32 -7.46 21.37
CA SER A 160 -10.84 -6.32 20.62
C SER A 160 -11.18 -6.70 19.19
N THR A 161 -12.28 -6.20 18.66
CA THR A 161 -12.74 -6.47 17.29
C THR A 161 -13.16 -5.17 16.63
N PHE A 162 -12.54 -4.85 15.51
CA PHE A 162 -12.88 -3.69 14.68
C PHE A 162 -13.45 -4.18 13.35
N LEU A 163 -14.66 -3.77 13.02
CA LEU A 163 -15.36 -4.15 11.80
C LEU A 163 -15.42 -2.97 10.84
N TYR A 164 -14.80 -3.14 9.68
CA TYR A 164 -14.63 -2.08 8.69
C TYR A 164 -15.84 -2.05 7.77
N VAL A 165 -16.56 -0.93 7.79
CA VAL A 165 -17.50 -0.55 6.74
C VAL A 165 -16.77 0.32 5.71
N GLU A 166 -17.48 0.92 4.76
CA GLU A 166 -16.88 1.67 3.65
C GLU A 166 -15.97 2.81 4.12
N ASP A 167 -16.46 3.66 5.02
CA ASP A 167 -15.86 4.95 5.37
C ASP A 167 -15.57 5.14 6.88
N TRP A 168 -15.81 4.11 7.70
CA TRP A 168 -15.46 4.09 9.12
C TRP A 168 -15.31 2.65 9.62
N ASN A 169 -14.93 2.47 10.88
CA ASN A 169 -14.87 1.14 11.48
C ASN A 169 -15.47 1.12 12.90
N ALA A 170 -16.21 0.05 13.19
CA ALA A 170 -16.90 -0.17 14.45
C ALA A 170 -16.03 -1.02 15.38
N MET A 171 -15.64 -0.47 16.52
CA MET A 171 -15.14 -1.26 17.63
C MET A 171 -16.35 -1.91 18.32
N VAL A 172 -16.54 -3.21 18.11
CA VAL A 172 -17.69 -3.94 18.65
C VAL A 172 -17.37 -4.74 19.90
N THR A 173 -16.10 -5.04 20.11
CA THR A 173 -15.58 -5.62 21.36
C THR A 173 -14.29 -4.90 21.72
N LYS A 174 -14.04 -4.74 23.02
CA LYS A 174 -12.82 -4.15 23.57
C LYS A 174 -12.21 -5.15 24.55
N GLU A 175 -10.93 -5.46 24.37
CA GLU A 175 -10.16 -6.26 25.33
C GLU A 175 -10.05 -5.50 26.65
N GLU A 176 -10.46 -6.15 27.73
CA GLU A 176 -10.31 -5.64 29.10
C GLU A 176 -9.03 -6.20 29.73
N ASN A 177 -8.31 -5.38 30.50
CA ASN A 177 -7.07 -5.79 31.19
C ASN A 177 -5.95 -6.31 30.26
N GLY A 178 -5.95 -5.91 28.98
CA GLY A 178 -4.88 -6.18 28.03
C GLY A 178 -3.62 -5.37 28.32
N THR A 179 -2.51 -5.75 27.68
CA THR A 179 -1.21 -5.06 27.80
C THR A 179 -1.15 -3.76 27.01
N LYS A 180 -2.05 -3.58 26.04
CA LYS A 180 -2.09 -2.47 25.07
C LYS A 180 -3.49 -1.91 24.92
N ASP A 181 -3.57 -0.62 24.59
CA ASP A 181 -4.81 0.01 24.15
C ASP A 181 -4.98 -0.19 22.64
N TRP A 182 -5.70 -1.26 22.27
CA TRP A 182 -5.96 -1.55 20.87
C TRP A 182 -6.86 -0.54 20.17
N GLU A 183 -7.67 0.22 20.90
CA GLU A 183 -8.43 1.31 20.32
C GLU A 183 -7.49 2.43 19.87
N GLN A 184 -6.54 2.80 20.73
CA GLN A 184 -5.51 3.78 20.36
C GLN A 184 -4.66 3.31 19.18
N VAL A 185 -4.27 2.03 19.16
CA VAL A 185 -3.53 1.44 18.04
C VAL A 185 -4.35 1.51 16.75
N ALA A 186 -5.63 1.07 16.77
CA ALA A 186 -6.49 1.12 15.60
C ALA A 186 -6.69 2.56 15.08
N ARG A 187 -6.88 3.53 15.97
CA ARG A 187 -7.00 4.96 15.63
C ARG A 187 -5.74 5.54 14.99
N GLY A 188 -4.58 4.96 15.27
CA GLY A 188 -3.31 5.32 14.62
C GLY A 188 -3.27 4.94 13.13
N PHE A 189 -4.01 3.89 12.73
CA PHE A 189 -4.10 3.46 11.33
C PHE A 189 -5.30 4.07 10.60
N ASP A 190 -6.46 4.10 11.26
CA ASP A 190 -7.72 4.60 10.73
C ASP A 190 -8.42 5.48 11.78
N PRO A 191 -8.48 6.81 11.62
CA PRO A 191 -8.98 7.71 12.67
C PRO A 191 -10.49 7.57 12.93
N ALA A 192 -11.25 7.01 11.98
CA ALA A 192 -12.71 6.88 12.01
C ALA A 192 -13.22 5.67 12.82
N VAL A 193 -12.57 5.34 13.94
CA VAL A 193 -13.02 4.30 14.87
C VAL A 193 -14.20 4.81 15.71
N ARG A 194 -15.30 4.06 15.77
CA ARG A 194 -16.47 4.36 16.62
C ARG A 194 -16.75 3.19 17.55
N ASP A 195 -16.96 3.47 18.83
CA ASP A 195 -17.40 2.47 19.81
C ASP A 195 -18.90 2.19 19.59
N GLU A 196 -19.21 0.92 19.36
CA GLU A 196 -20.54 0.46 19.00
C GLU A 196 -20.90 -0.75 19.85
N ARG A 197 -22.07 -0.70 20.50
CA ARG A 197 -22.58 -1.86 21.22
C ARG A 197 -22.80 -3.02 20.23
N GLU A 198 -22.06 -4.11 20.41
CA GLU A 198 -22.03 -5.26 19.48
C GLU A 198 -23.43 -5.71 19.05
N THR A 199 -24.36 -5.85 20.00
CA THR A 199 -25.72 -6.33 19.71
C THR A 199 -26.47 -5.44 18.74
N ASP A 200 -26.30 -4.13 18.86
CA ASP A 200 -27.05 -3.14 18.10
C ASP A 200 -26.43 -2.96 16.72
N PHE A 201 -25.09 -2.98 16.63
CA PHE A 201 -24.36 -2.97 15.37
C PHE A 201 -24.61 -4.25 14.56
N MET A 202 -24.54 -5.43 15.19
CA MET A 202 -24.82 -6.71 14.54
C MET A 202 -26.25 -6.78 13.99
N GLN A 203 -27.24 -6.16 14.64
CA GLN A 203 -28.58 -6.07 14.07
C GLN A 203 -28.63 -5.25 12.78
N ARG A 204 -27.80 -4.20 12.64
CA ARG A 204 -27.70 -3.43 11.40
C ARG A 204 -27.02 -4.23 10.30
N VAL A 205 -25.93 -4.92 10.63
CA VAL A 205 -25.21 -5.83 9.72
C VAL A 205 -26.14 -6.93 9.19
N LEU A 206 -26.84 -7.65 10.06
CA LEU A 206 -27.75 -8.74 9.67
C LEU A 206 -28.98 -8.26 8.87
N LYS A 207 -29.36 -6.99 8.99
CA LYS A 207 -30.44 -6.37 8.20
C LYS A 207 -29.95 -5.77 6.87
N GLY A 208 -28.66 -5.90 6.55
CA GLY A 208 -28.05 -5.31 5.36
C GLY A 208 -27.97 -3.78 5.40
N LYS A 209 -28.02 -3.17 6.59
CA LYS A 209 -27.85 -1.72 6.76
C LYS A 209 -26.38 -1.29 6.85
N GLU A 210 -25.51 -2.24 7.18
CA GLU A 210 -24.06 -2.05 7.26
C GLU A 210 -23.40 -3.24 6.56
N THR A 211 -22.47 -2.96 5.65
CA THR A 211 -21.71 -3.97 4.92
C THR A 211 -20.30 -4.04 5.48
N ILE A 212 -19.85 -5.24 5.86
CA ILE A 212 -18.55 -5.43 6.50
C ILE A 212 -17.56 -6.01 5.50
N TYR A 213 -16.52 -5.23 5.17
CA TYR A 213 -15.52 -5.60 4.17
C TYR A 213 -14.32 -6.30 4.77
N LYS A 214 -14.00 -5.98 6.03
CA LYS A 214 -12.83 -6.49 6.74
C LYS A 214 -13.11 -6.53 8.25
N ALA A 215 -12.57 -7.53 8.94
CA ALA A 215 -12.43 -7.51 10.39
C ALA A 215 -10.94 -7.37 10.74
N PHE A 216 -10.64 -6.46 11.65
CA PHE A 216 -9.30 -6.20 12.17
C PHE A 216 -9.27 -6.63 13.63
N LEU A 217 -8.44 -7.64 13.92
CA LEU A 217 -8.37 -8.33 15.20
C LEU A 217 -6.95 -8.17 15.77
N PRO A 218 -6.69 -7.06 16.49
CA PRO A 218 -5.39 -6.82 17.08
C PRO A 218 -5.25 -7.61 18.39
N MET A 219 -4.06 -8.14 18.63
CA MET A 219 -3.73 -8.92 19.83
C MET A 219 -2.23 -9.01 20.02
N ASP A 220 -1.78 -9.48 21.18
CA ASP A 220 -0.35 -9.73 21.37
C ASP A 220 0.17 -10.78 20.39
N GLU A 221 1.35 -10.53 19.81
CA GLU A 221 1.93 -11.34 18.74
C GLU A 221 2.03 -12.82 19.10
N GLU A 222 2.34 -13.11 20.36
CA GLU A 222 2.50 -14.46 20.91
C GLU A 222 1.23 -15.33 20.75
N VAL A 223 0.04 -14.71 20.80
CA VAL A 223 -1.23 -15.44 20.72
C VAL A 223 -1.80 -15.50 19.30
N VAL A 224 -1.24 -14.73 18.35
CA VAL A 224 -1.74 -14.67 16.97
C VAL A 224 -1.85 -16.06 16.32
N PRO A 225 -0.82 -16.94 16.36
CA PRO A 225 -0.93 -18.26 15.74
C PRO A 225 -2.08 -19.10 16.32
N GLN A 226 -2.28 -19.04 17.64
CA GLN A 226 -3.36 -19.74 18.32
C GLN A 226 -4.74 -19.24 17.88
N PHE A 227 -4.90 -17.93 17.72
CA PHE A 227 -6.19 -17.34 17.31
C PHE A 227 -6.51 -17.58 15.83
N ILE A 228 -5.50 -17.63 14.96
CA ILE A 228 -5.70 -18.06 13.56
C ILE A 228 -6.28 -19.49 13.55
N GLU A 229 -5.62 -20.43 14.24
CA GLU A 229 -6.07 -21.82 14.31
C GLU A 229 -7.48 -21.94 14.95
N LEU A 230 -7.76 -21.13 15.98
CA LEU A 230 -9.07 -21.08 16.62
C LEU A 230 -10.16 -20.62 15.64
N ILE A 231 -9.94 -19.55 14.87
CA ILE A 231 -10.90 -19.01 13.90
C ILE A 231 -11.17 -20.05 12.81
N GLU A 232 -10.12 -20.64 12.23
CA GLU A 232 -10.24 -21.66 11.18
C GLU A 232 -11.01 -22.90 11.66
N LYS A 233 -10.71 -23.39 12.87
CA LYS A 233 -11.43 -24.53 13.46
C LYS A 233 -12.87 -24.21 13.84
N SER A 234 -13.16 -22.98 14.24
CA SER A 234 -14.50 -22.56 14.63
C SER A 234 -15.43 -22.39 13.43
N PHE A 235 -14.86 -22.05 12.26
CA PHE A 235 -15.63 -21.72 11.06
C PHE A 235 -15.19 -22.49 9.81
N PRO A 236 -15.09 -23.83 9.84
CA PRO A 236 -14.50 -24.62 8.75
C PRO A 236 -15.32 -24.62 7.45
N LYS A 237 -16.54 -24.06 7.47
CA LYS A 237 -17.44 -23.94 6.32
C LYS A 237 -17.68 -22.48 5.91
N ALA A 238 -17.16 -21.51 6.66
CA ALA A 238 -17.33 -20.12 6.32
C ALA A 238 -16.35 -19.74 5.20
N SER A 239 -16.78 -18.83 4.33
CA SER A 239 -15.98 -18.35 3.21
C SER A 239 -15.25 -17.08 3.62
N PHE A 240 -14.02 -17.22 4.12
CA PHE A 240 -13.16 -16.11 4.51
C PHE A 240 -11.69 -16.45 4.28
N LYS A 241 -10.88 -15.40 4.18
CA LYS A 241 -9.44 -15.49 4.15
C LYS A 241 -8.84 -14.68 5.29
N ILE A 242 -7.80 -15.24 5.91
CA ILE A 242 -6.95 -14.51 6.84
C ILE A 242 -5.75 -13.93 6.08
N THR A 243 -5.47 -12.66 6.32
CA THR A 243 -4.28 -11.96 5.81
C THR A 243 -3.59 -11.21 6.95
N ARG A 244 -2.29 -10.92 6.76
CA ARG A 244 -1.47 -10.24 7.75
C ARG A 244 -0.60 -9.19 7.08
N ALA A 245 -0.75 -7.95 7.50
CA ALA A 245 0.19 -6.88 7.18
C ALA A 245 1.21 -6.66 8.32
N LEU A 246 0.81 -6.93 9.57
CA LEU A 246 1.61 -6.70 10.77
C LEU A 246 1.58 -7.94 11.69
N PRO A 247 2.65 -8.21 12.46
CA PRO A 247 2.77 -9.47 13.18
C PRO A 247 1.74 -9.65 14.29
N TYR A 248 1.23 -8.57 14.87
CA TYR A 248 0.27 -8.54 15.99
C TYR A 248 -1.19 -8.30 15.56
N ILE A 249 -1.50 -8.39 14.26
CA ILE A 249 -2.85 -8.16 13.72
C ILE A 249 -3.25 -9.35 12.85
N ILE A 250 -4.44 -9.89 13.11
CA ILE A 250 -5.15 -10.78 12.20
C ILE A 250 -6.18 -9.94 11.44
N GLU A 251 -6.10 -9.93 10.11
CA GLU A 251 -7.15 -9.36 9.27
C GLU A 251 -7.96 -10.47 8.62
N VAL A 252 -9.27 -10.43 8.79
CA VAL A 252 -10.20 -11.36 8.16
C VAL A 252 -10.95 -10.62 7.05
N VAL A 253 -10.89 -11.15 5.84
CA VAL A 253 -11.54 -10.60 4.65
C VAL A 253 -12.37 -11.68 3.95
N ALA A 254 -13.24 -11.26 3.04
CA ALA A 254 -14.00 -12.22 2.24
C ALA A 254 -13.06 -13.11 1.42
N GLU A 255 -13.46 -14.37 1.20
CA GLU A 255 -12.71 -15.26 0.31
C GLU A 255 -12.57 -14.63 -1.08
N GLY A 256 -11.37 -14.72 -1.67
CA GLY A 256 -11.04 -14.07 -2.94
C GLY A 256 -10.60 -12.60 -2.84
N VAL A 257 -10.67 -11.96 -1.66
CA VAL A 257 -10.02 -10.66 -1.44
C VAL A 257 -8.50 -10.84 -1.44
N ASP A 258 -7.84 -10.18 -2.40
CA ASP A 258 -6.40 -10.13 -2.55
C ASP A 258 -6.02 -8.94 -3.44
N LYS A 259 -4.81 -8.39 -3.28
CA LYS A 259 -4.28 -7.37 -4.21
C LYS A 259 -4.19 -7.91 -5.64
N SER A 260 -4.03 -9.23 -5.83
CA SER A 260 -4.11 -9.89 -7.13
C SER A 260 -5.50 -9.82 -7.76
N ALA A 261 -6.57 -9.80 -6.96
CA ALA A 261 -7.93 -9.61 -7.47
C ALA A 261 -8.13 -8.18 -7.98
N ALA A 262 -7.59 -7.19 -7.27
CA ALA A 262 -7.53 -5.81 -7.77
C ALA A 262 -6.72 -5.72 -9.08
N LEU A 263 -5.56 -6.38 -9.16
CA LEU A 263 -4.78 -6.46 -10.40
C LEU A 263 -5.57 -7.08 -11.55
N ALA A 264 -6.27 -8.19 -11.32
CA ALA A 264 -7.09 -8.83 -12.33
C ALA A 264 -8.23 -7.91 -12.80
N PHE A 265 -8.88 -7.21 -11.87
CA PHE A 265 -9.92 -6.23 -12.18
C PHE A 265 -9.38 -5.11 -13.07
N PHE A 266 -8.28 -4.46 -12.68
CA PHE A 266 -7.71 -3.36 -13.47
C PHE A 266 -7.12 -3.83 -14.79
N SER A 267 -6.53 -5.02 -14.83
CA SER A 267 -6.07 -5.67 -16.06
C SER A 267 -7.22 -5.79 -17.07
N ALA A 268 -8.37 -6.31 -16.63
CA ALA A 268 -9.55 -6.43 -17.48
C ALA A 268 -10.14 -5.07 -17.87
N LYS A 269 -10.27 -4.16 -16.90
CA LYS A 269 -10.85 -2.81 -17.10
C LYS A 269 -10.09 -1.99 -18.15
N TYR A 270 -8.76 -2.05 -18.13
CA TYR A 270 -7.91 -1.30 -19.05
C TYR A 270 -7.49 -2.09 -20.29
N GLY A 271 -7.88 -3.37 -20.41
CA GLY A 271 -7.45 -4.24 -21.51
C GLY A 271 -5.93 -4.48 -21.53
N ILE A 272 -5.27 -4.39 -20.37
CA ILE A 272 -3.82 -4.53 -20.22
C ILE A 272 -3.54 -5.92 -19.68
N LYS A 273 -2.73 -6.70 -20.38
CA LYS A 273 -2.38 -8.06 -19.92
C LYS A 273 -1.50 -8.00 -18.66
N PRO A 274 -1.61 -8.97 -17.74
CA PRO A 274 -0.80 -9.00 -16.53
C PRO A 274 0.71 -8.96 -16.78
N GLU A 275 1.18 -9.56 -17.88
CA GLU A 275 2.58 -9.53 -18.35
C GLU A 275 3.12 -8.12 -18.65
N ASN A 276 2.26 -7.12 -18.81
CA ASN A 276 2.61 -5.72 -19.04
C ASN A 276 2.42 -4.83 -17.79
N ILE A 277 2.16 -5.43 -16.63
CA ILE A 277 1.93 -4.71 -15.36
C ILE A 277 3.19 -4.77 -14.50
N ALA A 278 3.59 -3.61 -13.97
CA ALA A 278 4.56 -3.54 -12.89
C ALA A 278 3.86 -3.46 -11.54
N THR A 279 4.35 -4.20 -10.55
CA THR A 279 3.81 -4.21 -9.18
C THR A 279 4.91 -3.96 -8.15
N PHE A 280 4.64 -3.12 -7.16
CA PHE A 280 5.55 -2.85 -6.03
C PHE A 280 4.90 -3.23 -4.71
N GLY A 281 5.66 -3.82 -3.80
CA GLY A 281 5.16 -4.27 -2.51
C GLY A 281 6.26 -4.77 -1.57
N ASP A 282 5.91 -4.92 -0.30
CA ASP A 282 6.84 -5.29 0.77
C ASP A 282 6.27 -6.36 1.72
N GLY A 283 4.96 -6.59 1.73
CA GLY A 283 4.25 -7.50 2.64
C GLY A 283 3.79 -8.84 2.02
N GLU A 284 3.27 -9.73 2.87
CA GLU A 284 2.73 -11.03 2.41
C GLU A 284 1.47 -10.87 1.53
N ASN A 285 0.67 -9.83 1.79
CA ASN A 285 -0.51 -9.47 0.99
C ASN A 285 -0.18 -9.00 -0.44
N ASP A 286 1.10 -8.77 -0.77
CA ASP A 286 1.57 -8.40 -2.12
C ASP A 286 1.93 -9.62 -2.98
N VAL A 287 2.13 -10.79 -2.36
CA VAL A 287 2.60 -12.00 -3.03
C VAL A 287 1.69 -12.40 -4.18
N GLY A 288 0.37 -12.29 -4.00
CA GLY A 288 -0.60 -12.61 -5.05
C GLY A 288 -0.41 -11.74 -6.30
N MET A 289 -0.29 -10.42 -6.14
CA MET A 289 -0.08 -9.52 -7.29
C MET A 289 1.31 -9.72 -7.92
N PHE A 290 2.32 -10.14 -7.14
CA PHE A 290 3.65 -10.44 -7.67
C PHE A 290 3.68 -11.68 -8.56
N GLN A 291 2.87 -12.69 -8.22
CA GLN A 291 2.71 -13.90 -9.03
C GLN A 291 1.95 -13.62 -10.32
N ALA A 292 0.99 -12.69 -10.28
CA ALA A 292 0.17 -12.33 -11.43
C ALA A 292 0.88 -11.39 -12.43
N SER A 293 1.78 -10.52 -11.96
CA SER A 293 2.33 -9.44 -12.79
C SER A 293 3.58 -9.81 -13.61
N GLY A 294 3.78 -9.07 -14.69
CA GLY A 294 4.94 -9.16 -15.57
C GLY A 294 6.23 -8.71 -14.88
N TYR A 295 6.14 -7.63 -14.10
CA TYR A 295 7.28 -6.95 -13.48
C TYR A 295 7.02 -6.72 -11.98
N SER A 296 7.15 -7.78 -11.19
CA SER A 296 7.03 -7.70 -9.73
C SER A 296 8.32 -7.26 -9.07
N VAL A 297 8.24 -6.22 -8.22
CA VAL A 297 9.38 -5.56 -7.58
C VAL A 297 9.17 -5.58 -6.07
N ALA A 298 9.99 -6.34 -5.34
CA ALA A 298 9.98 -6.32 -3.88
C ALA A 298 10.84 -5.16 -3.35
N MET A 299 10.34 -4.49 -2.32
CA MET A 299 11.07 -3.43 -1.63
C MET A 299 12.23 -3.97 -0.79
N GLY A 300 13.28 -3.16 -0.61
CA GLY A 300 14.46 -3.53 0.18
C GLY A 300 14.16 -3.77 1.66
N ASN A 301 13.16 -3.07 2.22
CA ASN A 301 12.62 -3.29 3.57
C ASN A 301 11.61 -4.44 3.64
N GLY A 302 11.21 -5.05 2.52
CA GLY A 302 10.15 -6.05 2.48
C GLY A 302 10.48 -7.37 3.16
N MET A 303 9.43 -8.11 3.51
CA MET A 303 9.49 -9.41 4.15
C MET A 303 10.18 -10.46 3.27
N ALA A 304 10.65 -11.56 3.87
CA ALA A 304 11.36 -12.62 3.16
C ALA A 304 10.49 -13.26 2.06
N LYS A 305 9.19 -13.45 2.33
CA LYS A 305 8.25 -14.08 1.40
C LYS A 305 8.08 -13.29 0.09
N PRO A 306 7.67 -12.00 0.08
CA PRO A 306 7.56 -11.23 -1.17
C PRO A 306 8.89 -11.12 -1.92
N LYS A 307 10.03 -10.93 -1.24
CA LYS A 307 11.37 -10.93 -1.87
C LYS A 307 11.71 -12.23 -2.60
N SER A 308 11.27 -13.37 -2.08
CA SER A 308 11.50 -14.68 -2.70
C SER A 308 10.65 -14.92 -3.95
N VAL A 309 9.54 -14.20 -4.11
CA VAL A 309 8.57 -14.37 -5.20
C VAL A 309 8.75 -13.31 -6.30
N ALA A 310 9.19 -12.11 -5.93
CA ALA A 310 9.35 -11.00 -6.86
C ALA A 310 10.41 -11.27 -7.95
N LYS A 311 10.12 -10.79 -9.16
CA LYS A 311 11.05 -10.86 -10.29
C LYS A 311 12.22 -9.90 -10.16
N TYR A 312 12.04 -8.79 -9.46
CA TYR A 312 13.05 -7.76 -9.22
C TYR A 312 13.05 -7.36 -7.75
N GLN A 313 14.13 -6.73 -7.30
CA GLN A 313 14.23 -6.08 -6.01
C GLN A 313 14.75 -4.65 -6.18
N THR A 314 14.34 -3.77 -5.26
CA THR A 314 14.80 -2.37 -5.20
C THR A 314 15.26 -2.00 -3.79
N SER A 315 15.70 -0.75 -3.57
CA SER A 315 16.07 -0.23 -2.24
C SER A 315 14.85 -0.10 -1.32
N SER A 316 15.05 0.37 -0.08
CA SER A 316 13.94 0.51 0.86
C SER A 316 12.97 1.63 0.46
N ASN A 317 11.77 1.62 1.03
CA ASN A 317 10.83 2.74 0.97
C ASN A 317 11.46 4.06 1.45
N ASN A 318 12.26 4.01 2.53
CA ASN A 318 12.96 5.16 3.07
C ASN A 318 14.05 5.72 2.14
N ASP A 319 14.55 4.91 1.19
CA ASP A 319 15.49 5.33 0.15
C ASP A 319 14.79 5.70 -1.17
N GLY A 320 13.45 5.72 -1.20
CA GLY A 320 12.67 5.98 -2.42
C GLY A 320 12.76 4.86 -3.45
N GLY A 321 12.79 3.60 -3.01
CA GLY A 321 13.03 2.43 -3.88
C GLY A 321 12.08 2.29 -5.07
N VAL A 322 10.81 2.68 -4.95
CA VAL A 322 9.89 2.73 -6.10
C VAL A 322 10.40 3.72 -7.14
N GLY A 323 10.71 4.96 -6.72
CA GLY A 323 11.26 5.98 -7.62
C GLY A 323 12.58 5.58 -8.26
N GLN A 324 13.50 4.99 -7.48
CA GLN A 324 14.77 4.52 -8.02
C GLN A 324 14.58 3.48 -9.13
N TRP A 325 13.69 2.50 -8.92
CA TRP A 325 13.42 1.48 -9.92
C TRP A 325 12.77 2.07 -11.17
N LEU A 326 11.76 2.94 -10.99
CA LEU A 326 11.09 3.61 -12.11
C LEU A 326 12.07 4.46 -12.90
N ASN A 327 12.92 5.25 -12.25
CA ASN A 327 13.93 6.05 -12.93
C ASN A 327 14.91 5.15 -13.71
N ARG A 328 15.40 4.05 -13.15
CA ARG A 328 16.27 3.12 -13.90
C ARG A 328 15.61 2.52 -15.14
N VAL A 329 14.30 2.34 -15.14
CA VAL A 329 13.57 1.85 -16.32
C VAL A 329 13.33 2.98 -17.31
N PHE A 330 12.69 4.07 -16.88
CA PHE A 330 12.11 5.10 -17.75
C PHE A 330 13.03 6.29 -18.01
N ARG A 331 14.07 6.49 -17.19
CA ARG A 331 15.04 7.60 -17.22
C ARG A 331 16.45 7.08 -16.87
N PRO A 332 17.08 6.22 -17.68
CA PRO A 332 18.41 5.66 -17.41
C PRO A 332 19.48 6.69 -17.00
N GLU A 333 19.36 7.90 -17.54
CA GLU A 333 20.22 9.05 -17.30
C GLU A 333 19.95 9.79 -15.99
N TYR A 334 18.91 9.39 -15.26
CA TYR A 334 18.53 10.01 -13.99
C TYR A 334 19.64 9.84 -12.96
N VAL A 335 20.13 10.97 -12.47
CA VAL A 335 20.96 11.06 -11.28
C VAL A 335 20.12 11.77 -10.23
N SER A 336 19.84 11.10 -9.11
CA SER A 336 19.15 11.74 -8.00
C SER A 336 19.96 12.96 -7.57
N GLU A 337 19.33 14.12 -7.44
CA GLU A 337 19.96 15.19 -6.69
C GLU A 337 20.22 14.66 -5.27
N PRO A 338 21.44 14.83 -4.72
CA PRO A 338 21.66 14.45 -3.34
C PRO A 338 20.71 15.30 -2.49
N ASP A 339 19.79 14.62 -1.79
CA ASP A 339 19.23 15.18 -0.56
C ASP A 339 20.40 15.72 0.26
N ALA A 340 20.22 16.90 0.86
CA ALA A 340 21.23 17.65 1.58
C ALA A 340 21.87 16.86 2.74
N GLY A 341 22.74 15.88 2.43
CA GLY A 341 23.33 15.01 3.44
C GLY A 341 24.06 13.74 2.98
N LEU A 342 23.91 13.24 1.73
CA LEU A 342 24.64 12.03 1.31
C LEU A 342 25.49 12.31 0.07
N SER A 343 26.81 12.36 0.26
CA SER A 343 27.76 12.66 -0.79
C SER A 343 27.92 11.51 -1.79
N VAL A 344 28.43 11.83 -2.99
CA VAL A 344 28.74 10.86 -4.04
C VAL A 344 29.73 9.79 -3.55
N GLU A 345 30.59 10.11 -2.58
CA GLU A 345 31.46 9.12 -1.95
C GLU A 345 30.68 8.07 -1.13
N HIS A 346 29.54 8.43 -0.54
CA HIS A 346 28.71 7.52 0.26
C HIS A 346 28.01 6.47 -0.61
N LEU A 347 27.54 6.87 -1.79
CA LEU A 347 26.93 5.95 -2.76
C LEU A 347 27.97 4.98 -3.35
N LYS A 348 29.19 5.46 -3.60
CA LYS A 348 30.31 4.60 -4.02
C LYS A 348 30.74 3.61 -2.93
N ALA A 349 30.73 4.03 -1.67
CA ALA A 349 31.01 3.15 -0.54
C ALA A 349 29.95 2.05 -0.38
N LEU A 350 28.67 2.36 -0.66
CA LEU A 350 27.59 1.37 -0.66
C LEU A 350 27.76 0.33 -1.78
N ASP A 351 28.11 0.76 -2.99
CA ASP A 351 28.40 -0.12 -4.13
C ASP A 351 29.65 -1.00 -3.87
N GLU A 352 30.68 -0.48 -3.20
CA GLU A 352 31.86 -1.25 -2.80
C GLU A 352 31.56 -2.28 -1.70
N GLN A 353 30.73 -1.94 -0.70
CA GLN A 353 30.31 -2.89 0.33
C GLN A 353 29.42 -4.02 -0.22
N LEU A 354 28.54 -3.71 -1.18
CA LEU A 354 27.68 -4.70 -1.82
C LEU A 354 28.45 -5.58 -2.82
N GLY A 355 29.51 -5.05 -3.46
CA GLY A 355 30.37 -5.79 -4.38
C GLY A 355 31.32 -6.80 -3.72
N GLN A 356 31.63 -6.67 -2.43
CA GLN A 356 32.55 -7.57 -1.72
C GLN A 356 31.92 -8.87 -1.19
N THR A 357 30.60 -9.06 -1.32
CA THR A 357 29.92 -10.24 -0.77
C THR A 357 29.66 -11.38 -1.76
N GLN A 358 30.30 -11.39 -2.94
CA GLN A 358 30.22 -12.53 -3.86
C GLN A 358 31.56 -12.97 -4.48
N SER A 359 32.22 -13.96 -3.86
CA SER A 359 32.83 -15.12 -4.56
C SER A 359 33.44 -16.15 -3.61
N PRO A 360 33.62 -17.43 -4.04
CA PRO A 360 33.25 -18.63 -3.29
C PRO A 360 34.45 -19.51 -2.90
N LEU A 361 34.18 -20.61 -2.16
CA LEU A 361 34.89 -21.92 -2.08
C LEU A 361 34.73 -22.47 -0.64
N ALA A 362 33.98 -23.54 -0.39
CA ALA A 362 34.30 -24.96 -0.63
C ALA A 362 35.06 -25.64 0.52
N ALA A 363 34.45 -26.72 1.02
CA ALA A 363 35.02 -27.95 1.61
C ALA A 363 36.02 -27.86 2.78
N GLY A 364 35.68 -28.52 3.90
CA GLY A 364 36.71 -29.07 4.80
C GLY A 364 36.30 -29.28 6.26
N ALA A 365 36.02 -30.54 6.59
CA ALA A 365 36.27 -31.23 7.87
C ALA A 365 35.79 -30.64 9.21
N TYR A 366 34.82 -31.33 9.81
CA TYR A 366 34.61 -31.36 11.26
C TYR A 366 35.62 -32.31 11.93
N PRO A 367 36.17 -31.93 13.09
CA PRO A 367 36.26 -32.80 14.25
C PRO A 367 35.17 -32.48 15.29
#